data_AF-J2JA94-F1
#
_entry.id   AF-J2JA94-F1
#
_cell.length_a   1.000
_cell.length_b   1.000
_cell.length_c   1.000
_cell.angle_alpha   90.00
_cell.angle_beta   90.00
_cell.angle_gamma   90.00
#
_symmetry.space_group_name_H-M   'P 1'
#
loop_
_entity.id
_entity.type
_entity.pdbx_description
1 polymer ?
#
loop_
_entity_poly.entity_id
_entity_poly.type
_entity_poly.pdbx_seq_one_letter_code
_entity_poly.pdbx_strand_id
1 'polypeptide(L)'
;MERTIIPEGGMTPTNLAAALAAMQHSLRTTIEAIPQIDSSQQDWLDQLEANLIREAKGTVADGIAIGEEAAAIRFGIEVLQATLDACRTTLGLASDQT
;
A
#
# COMPACT_ATOMS: atom_id res chain seq x y z
N MET A 1 39.53 -2.43 -22.32
CA MET A 1 38.15 -2.11 -22.76
C MET A 1 37.24 -2.51 -21.60
N GLU A 2 37.02 -1.60 -20.65
CA GLU A 2 36.17 -1.87 -19.48
C GLU A 2 34.71 -1.88 -19.92
N ARG A 3 34.01 -2.99 -19.66
CA ARG A 3 32.55 -3.04 -19.74
C ARG A 3 32.03 -2.39 -18.46
N THR A 4 31.63 -1.13 -18.54
CA THR A 4 30.75 -0.53 -17.54
C THR A 4 29.42 -1.29 -17.59
N ILE A 5 29.17 -2.10 -16.56
CA ILE A 5 27.83 -2.64 -16.32
C ILE A 5 27.02 -1.48 -15.76
N ILE A 6 26.20 -0.84 -16.62
CA ILE A 6 25.17 0.08 -16.15
C ILE A 6 24.10 -0.79 -15.51
N PRO A 7 23.74 -0.63 -14.23
CA PRO A 7 22.60 -1.35 -13.67
C PRO A 7 21.35 -0.99 -14.48
N GLU A 8 20.80 -1.96 -15.22
CA GLU A 8 19.51 -1.79 -15.87
C GLU A 8 18.45 -1.61 -14.78
N GLY A 9 17.77 -0.46 -14.78
CA GLY A 9 16.70 -0.17 -13.83
C GLY A 9 16.97 0.96 -12.86
N GLY A 10 17.46 2.12 -13.33
CA GLY A 10 17.35 3.35 -12.55
C GLY A 10 15.90 3.65 -12.17
N MET A 11 15.68 4.39 -11.08
CA MET A 11 14.35 4.83 -10.68
C MET A 11 13.75 5.69 -11.81
N THR A 12 12.83 5.11 -12.58
CA THR A 12 12.03 5.80 -13.58
C THR A 12 10.58 5.84 -13.11
N PRO A 13 9.77 6.82 -13.55
CA PRO A 13 8.34 6.84 -13.25
C PRO A 13 7.63 5.54 -13.64
N THR A 14 8.04 4.92 -14.76
CA THR A 14 7.48 3.66 -15.25
C THR A 14 7.79 2.49 -14.32
N ASN A 15 9.04 2.34 -13.88
CA ASN A 15 9.42 1.27 -12.96
C ASN A 15 8.81 1.49 -11.56
N LEU A 16 8.68 2.74 -11.12
CA LEU A 16 7.99 3.09 -9.87
C LEU A 16 6.50 2.72 -9.93
N ALA A 17 5.80 3.09 -11.02
CA ALA A 17 4.39 2.75 -11.21
C ALA A 17 4.18 1.23 -11.25
N ALA A 18 5.05 0.50 -11.96
CA ALA A 18 5.01 -0.96 -12.00
C ALA A 18 5.26 -1.59 -10.61
N ALA A 19 6.22 -1.06 -9.85
CA ALA A 19 6.49 -1.52 -8.48
C ALA A 19 5.30 -1.29 -7.54
N LEU A 20 4.68 -0.10 -7.60
CA LEU A 20 3.49 0.24 -6.81
C LEU A 20 2.30 -0.65 -7.16
N ALA A 21 2.06 -0.90 -8.45
CA ALA A 21 1.00 -1.80 -8.90
C ALA A 21 1.22 -3.24 -8.43
N ALA A 22 2.46 -3.73 -8.48
CA ALA A 22 2.82 -5.06 -7.99
C ALA A 22 2.66 -5.18 -6.46
N MET A 23 3.05 -4.14 -5.71
CA MET A 23 2.87 -4.07 -4.26
C MET A 23 1.39 -4.05 -3.88
N GLN A 24 0.59 -3.20 -4.55
CA GLN A 24 -0.85 -3.11 -4.34
C GLN A 24 -1.54 -4.46 -4.61
N HIS A 25 -1.21 -5.11 -5.73
CA HIS A 25 -1.79 -6.41 -6.08
C HIS A 25 -1.43 -7.50 -5.06
N SER A 26 -0.16 -7.56 -4.64
CA SER A 26 0.32 -8.53 -3.65
C SER A 26 -0.33 -8.31 -2.28
N LEU A 27 -0.43 -7.05 -1.84
CA LEU A 27 -1.05 -6.68 -0.58
C LEU A 27 -2.53 -7.07 -0.58
N ARG A 28 -3.26 -6.71 -1.64
CA ARG A 28 -4.67 -7.09 -1.83
C ARG A 28 -4.89 -8.60 -1.76
N THR A 29 -4.13 -9.34 -2.58
CA THR A 29 -4.23 -10.81 -2.64
C THR A 29 -3.98 -11.44 -1.27
N THR A 30 -3.02 -10.90 -0.52
CA THR A 30 -2.70 -11.40 0.82
C THR A 30 -3.84 -11.11 1.80
N ILE A 31 -4.38 -9.89 1.80
CA ILE A 31 -5.50 -9.49 2.67
C ILE A 31 -6.74 -10.35 2.38
N GLU A 32 -7.08 -10.54 1.10
CA GLU A 32 -8.22 -11.35 0.67
C GLU A 32 -8.05 -12.85 1.00
N ALA A 33 -6.80 -13.32 1.10
CA ALA A 33 -6.47 -14.71 1.44
C ALA A 33 -6.41 -14.99 2.96
N ILE A 34 -6.51 -13.96 3.82
CA ILE A 34 -6.56 -14.18 5.27
C ILE A 34 -7.83 -15.00 5.57
N PRO A 35 -7.71 -16.22 6.13
CA PRO A 35 -8.87 -17.03 6.45
C PRO A 35 -9.74 -16.23 7.41
N GLN A 36 -11.03 -16.10 7.08
CA GLN A 36 -11.97 -15.28 7.83
C GLN A 36 -11.79 -15.55 9.32
N ILE A 37 -11.12 -14.61 10.00
CA ILE A 37 -11.12 -14.56 11.45
C ILE A 37 -12.59 -14.43 11.79
N ASP A 38 -13.08 -15.41 12.53
CA ASP A 38 -14.46 -15.67 12.91
C ASP A 38 -15.40 -14.48 12.71
N SER A 39 -16.54 -14.69 12.04
CA SER A 39 -17.55 -13.69 11.63
C SER A 39 -18.00 -12.65 12.68
N SER A 40 -17.58 -12.81 13.93
CA SER A 40 -17.66 -11.82 15.01
C SER A 40 -16.62 -10.70 14.96
N GLN A 41 -15.62 -10.76 14.07
CA GLN A 41 -14.54 -9.77 13.94
C GLN A 41 -14.61 -8.94 12.65
N GLN A 42 -15.79 -8.51 12.18
CA GLN A 42 -15.90 -7.62 11.00
C GLN A 42 -14.96 -6.39 11.07
N ASP A 43 -14.58 -5.97 12.28
CA ASP A 43 -13.65 -4.87 12.55
C ASP A 43 -12.18 -5.18 12.23
N TRP A 44 -11.81 -6.41 11.86
CA TRP A 44 -10.40 -6.77 11.63
C TRP A 44 -9.77 -5.94 10.50
N LEU A 45 -10.55 -5.64 9.46
CA LEU A 45 -10.10 -4.84 8.32
C LEU A 45 -9.99 -3.36 8.69
N ASP A 46 -10.87 -2.86 9.57
CA ASP A 46 -10.81 -1.49 10.10
C ASP A 46 -9.63 -1.31 11.07
N GLN A 47 -9.36 -2.32 11.91
CA GLN A 47 -8.16 -2.35 12.76
C GLN A 47 -6.89 -2.45 11.92
N LEU A 48 -6.91 -3.23 10.84
CA LEU A 48 -5.80 -3.29 9.90
C LEU A 48 -5.57 -1.93 9.23
N GLU A 49 -6.61 -1.24 8.78
CA GLU A 49 -6.51 0.12 8.24
C GLU A 49 -5.88 1.07 9.26
N ALA A 50 -6.43 1.12 10.48
CA ALA A 50 -5.96 2.01 11.53
C ALA A 50 -4.47 1.80 11.84
N ASN A 51 -4.03 0.54 11.92
CA ASN A 51 -2.63 0.20 12.15
C ASN A 51 -1.75 0.60 10.96
N LEU A 52 -2.14 0.24 9.72
CA LEU A 52 -1.35 0.57 8.52
C LEU A 52 -1.19 2.08 8.34
N ILE A 53 -2.26 2.87 8.54
CA ILE A 53 -2.19 4.32 8.45
C ILE A 53 -1.29 4.90 9.55
N ARG A 54 -1.38 4.37 10.78
CA ARG A 54 -0.53 4.82 11.89
C ARG A 54 0.95 4.57 11.60
N GLU A 55 1.31 3.37 11.13
CA GLU A 55 2.69 3.03 10.79
C GLU A 55 3.21 3.86 9.60
N ALA A 56 2.38 4.05 8.55
CA ALA A 56 2.75 4.85 7.39
C ALA A 56 3.05 6.31 7.77
N LYS A 57 2.24 6.91 8.66
CA LYS A 57 2.48 8.28 9.17
C LYS A 57 3.75 8.39 10.03
N GLY A 58 4.15 7.30 10.68
CA GLY A 58 5.36 7.22 11.50
C GLY A 58 6.62 6.89 10.71
N THR A 59 6.50 6.64 9.40
CA THR A 59 7.63 6.30 8.55
C THR A 59 8.48 7.55 8.28
N VAL A 60 9.79 7.42 8.47
CA VAL A 60 10.78 8.42 8.06
C VAL A 60 11.46 7.91 6.79
N ALA A 61 11.45 8.72 5.74
CA ALA A 61 12.11 8.41 4.48
C ALA A 61 13.53 9.01 4.48
N ASP A 62 14.50 8.21 4.92
CA ASP A 62 15.91 8.62 4.95
C ASP A 62 16.38 9.08 3.56
N GLY A 63 16.99 10.27 3.52
CA GLY A 63 17.57 10.83 2.29
C GLY A 63 16.58 11.56 1.38
N ILE A 64 15.32 11.76 1.80
CA ILE A 64 14.34 12.59 1.09
C ILE A 64 14.19 13.94 1.79
N ALA A 65 14.01 15.03 1.03
CA ALA A 65 13.72 16.33 1.62
C ALA A 65 12.36 16.30 2.34
N ILE A 66 12.26 16.88 3.54
CA ILE A 66 11.06 16.79 4.42
C ILE A 66 9.74 17.11 3.69
N GLY A 67 9.73 18.09 2.78
CA GLY A 67 8.53 18.44 2.01
C GLY A 67 8.14 17.38 0.97
N GLU A 68 9.13 16.75 0.33
CA GLU A 68 8.95 15.67 -0.63
C GLU A 68 8.58 14.36 0.08
N GLU A 69 9.14 14.14 1.28
CA GLU A 69 8.83 13.04 2.17
C GLU A 69 7.36 13.07 2.60
N ALA A 70 6.86 14.22 3.07
CA ALA A 70 5.46 14.36 3.46
C ALA A 70 4.49 14.08 2.28
N ALA A 71 4.84 14.55 1.08
CA ALA A 71 4.05 14.30 -0.13
C ALA A 71 4.06 12.82 -0.54
N ALA A 72 5.23 12.17 -0.45
CA ALA A 72 5.39 10.74 -0.75
C ALA A 72 4.64 9.86 0.26
N ILE A 73 4.72 10.17 1.55
CA ILE A 73 3.97 9.47 2.61
C ILE A 73 2.46 9.62 2.37
N ARG A 74 1.99 10.83 2.06
CA ARG A 74 0.58 11.08 1.75
C ARG A 74 0.11 10.24 0.56
N PHE A 75 0.87 10.20 -0.52
CA PHE A 75 0.55 9.38 -1.69
C PHE A 75 0.53 7.88 -1.35
N GLY A 76 1.48 7.39 -0.56
CA GLY A 76 1.49 6.00 -0.08
C GLY A 76 0.25 5.63 0.74
N ILE A 77 -0.20 6.54 1.61
CA ILE A 77 -1.45 6.37 2.37
C ILE A 77 -2.67 6.31 1.44
N GLU A 78 -2.76 7.17 0.43
CA GLU A 78 -3.86 7.16 -0.55
C GLU A 78 -3.92 5.81 -1.31
N VAL A 79 -2.77 5.25 -1.70
CA VAL A 79 -2.68 3.93 -2.34
C VAL A 79 -3.11 2.81 -1.38
N LEU A 80 -2.71 2.86 -0.11
CA LEU A 80 -3.13 1.89 0.91
C LEU A 80 -4.65 1.92 1.11
N GLN A 81 -5.24 3.10 1.24
CA GLN A 81 -6.68 3.26 1.39
C GLN A 81 -7.45 2.71 0.19
N ALA A 82 -7.05 3.07 -1.02
CA ALA A 82 -7.67 2.54 -2.24
C ALA A 82 -7.59 1.00 -2.33
N THR A 83 -6.52 0.41 -1.80
CA THR A 83 -6.35 -1.04 -1.74
C THR A 83 -7.31 -1.68 -0.74
N LEU A 84 -7.40 -1.12 0.47
CA LEU A 84 -8.30 -1.60 1.53
C LEU A 84 -9.77 -1.47 1.12
N ASP A 85 -10.15 -0.38 0.45
CA ASP A 85 -11.50 -0.19 -0.07
C ASP A 85 -11.86 -1.23 -1.15
N ALA A 86 -10.91 -1.55 -2.04
CA ALA A 86 -11.10 -2.63 -3.01
C ALA A 86 -11.26 -4.01 -2.32
N CYS A 87 -10.52 -4.25 -1.24
CA CYS A 87 -10.70 -5.45 -0.40
C CYS A 87 -12.10 -5.45 0.26
N ARG A 88 -12.57 -4.33 0.82
CA ARG A 88 -13.91 -4.22 1.42
C ARG A 88 -15.01 -4.59 0.43
N THR A 89 -14.93 -4.05 -0.79
CA THR A 89 -15.89 -4.39 -1.86
C THR A 89 -15.85 -5.88 -2.19
N THR A 90 -14.66 -6.47 -2.32
CA THR A 90 -14.49 -7.88 -2.69
C THR A 90 -14.97 -8.83 -1.60
N LEU A 91 -14.75 -8.46 -0.34
CA LEU A 91 -15.11 -9.25 0.83
C LEU A 91 -16.57 -9.04 1.28
N GLY A 92 -17.33 -8.14 0.63
CA GLY A 92 -18.71 -7.81 1.03
C GLY A 92 -18.80 -7.06 2.36
N LEU A 93 -17.74 -6.35 2.74
CA LEU A 93 -17.64 -5.55 3.97
C LEU A 93 -17.88 -4.05 3.73
N ALA A 94 -18.16 -3.66 2.48
CA ALA A 94 -18.51 -2.28 2.17
C ALA A 94 -19.83 -1.93 2.87
N SER A 95 -19.79 -0.97 3.79
CA SER A 95 -21.01 -0.41 4.37
C SER A 95 -21.86 0.20 3.27
N ASP A 96 -23.08 -0.29 3.08
CA ASP A 96 -24.10 0.37 2.27
C ASP A 96 -24.31 1.77 2.85
N GLN A 97 -23.71 2.79 2.24
CA GLN A 97 -24.09 4.17 2.51
C GLN A 97 -25.43 4.41 1.82
N THR A 98 -26.51 4.18 2.57
CA THR A 98 -27.87 4.65 2.24
C THR A 98 -28.10 6.04 2.81
#